data_AF-A0A7M2X5W0-F1
#
_entry.id   AF-A0A7M2X5W0-F1
#
_cell.length_a   1.000
_cell.length_b   1.000
_cell.length_c   1.000
_cell.angle_alpha   90.00
_cell.angle_beta   90.00
_cell.angle_gamma   90.00
#
_symmetry.space_group_name_H-M   'P 1'
#
loop_
_entity.id
_entity.type
_entity.pdbx_description
1 polymer ?
#
loop_
_entity_poly.entity_id
_entity_poly.type
_entity_poly.pdbx_seq_one_letter_code
_entity_poly.pdbx_strand_id
1 'polypeptide(L)'
;MRKTVLAVVLSSLVAGVATRALAHGGDRYPGNNRAEAAYLTPARNAEIRREIYQLDNRIYRAQVNRTISPREAEGLRRDARNLKVAYNNSANRGLSIREYRELDRRVATINQRLRAEKWDRDGRRG
;
A
#
# COMPACT_ATOMS: atom_id res chain seq x y z
N MET A 1 24.18 27.03 30.10
CA MET A 1 24.61 25.63 30.26
C MET A 1 23.46 24.80 30.84
N ARG A 2 23.30 23.58 30.32
CA ARG A 2 22.53 22.42 30.81
C ARG A 2 20.99 22.48 30.79
N LYS A 3 20.47 21.74 29.81
CA LYS A 3 19.11 21.19 29.67
C LYS A 3 18.90 20.06 30.67
N THR A 4 17.67 19.90 31.18
CA THR A 4 17.18 18.63 31.74
C THR A 4 15.90 18.26 31.02
N VAL A 5 15.95 17.19 30.24
CA VAL A 5 14.80 16.57 29.56
C VAL A 5 14.49 15.28 30.32
N LEU A 6 13.31 15.22 30.90
CA LEU A 6 12.72 14.01 31.48
C LEU A 6 12.31 13.08 30.34
N ALA A 7 13.03 11.95 30.22
CA ALA A 7 12.67 10.86 29.34
C ALA A 7 11.64 9.96 30.06
N VAL A 8 10.38 10.02 29.62
CA VAL A 8 9.37 9.03 29.97
C VAL A 8 9.44 7.91 28.94
N VAL A 9 9.99 6.77 29.36
CA VAL A 9 9.95 5.52 28.61
C VAL A 9 8.60 4.87 28.88
N LEU A 10 7.73 4.82 27.87
CA LEU A 10 6.48 4.08 27.90
C LEU A 10 6.49 3.01 26.79
N SER A 11 6.90 1.83 27.24
CA SER A 11 6.54 0.47 26.82
C SER A 11 5.78 0.25 25.51
N SER A 12 6.43 -0.54 24.64
CA SER A 12 5.90 -1.65 23.83
C SER A 12 4.54 -1.47 23.14
N LEU A 13 4.57 -1.20 21.82
CA LEU A 13 3.49 -1.59 20.92
C LEU A 13 3.88 -2.84 20.13
N VAL A 14 3.27 -3.93 20.58
CA VAL A 14 3.09 -5.27 19.99
C VAL A 14 3.44 -5.38 18.50
N ALA A 15 4.39 -6.27 18.22
CA ALA A 15 4.60 -6.88 16.91
C ALA A 15 3.35 -7.70 16.53
N GLY A 16 2.38 -7.04 15.90
CA GLY A 16 1.30 -7.69 15.19
C GLY A 16 1.65 -7.71 13.71
N VAL A 17 2.47 -8.67 13.28
CA VAL A 17 2.51 -9.00 11.86
C VAL A 17 1.12 -9.56 11.57
N ALA A 18 0.26 -8.73 10.98
CA ALA A 18 -0.98 -9.21 10.40
C ALA A 18 -0.57 -10.05 9.20
N THR A 19 -0.16 -11.29 9.45
CA THR A 19 -0.25 -12.36 8.49
C THR A 19 -1.70 -12.35 8.07
N ARG A 20 -2.01 -11.87 6.86
CA ARG A 20 -3.33 -12.08 6.28
C ARG A 20 -3.45 -13.60 6.19
N ALA A 21 -4.09 -14.21 7.17
CA ALA A 21 -4.62 -15.54 7.06
C ALA A 21 -5.57 -15.46 5.87
N LEU A 22 -5.11 -15.99 4.75
CA LEU A 22 -5.92 -16.20 3.57
C LEU A 22 -6.98 -17.19 4.01
N ALA A 23 -8.12 -16.68 4.45
CA ALA A 23 -9.30 -17.48 4.71
C ALA A 23 -9.65 -18.18 3.40
N HIS A 24 -9.30 -19.45 3.34
CA HIS A 24 -9.63 -20.37 2.27
C HIS A 24 -11.12 -20.69 2.42
N GLY A 25 -11.97 -19.76 1.96
CA GLY A 25 -13.39 -20.00 1.78
C GLY A 25 -13.55 -21.03 0.67
N GLY A 26 -14.01 -22.21 1.05
CA GLY A 26 -14.16 -23.34 0.14
C GLY A 26 -15.27 -23.11 -0.86
N ASP A 27 -14.89 -23.01 -2.13
CA ASP A 27 -15.77 -23.31 -3.25
C ASP A 27 -15.26 -24.60 -3.90
N ARG A 28 -15.98 -25.68 -3.61
CA ARG A 28 -15.79 -27.02 -4.19
C ARG A 28 -16.13 -26.97 -5.68
N TYR A 29 -15.12 -26.83 -6.54
CA TYR A 29 -15.15 -27.29 -7.93
C TYR A 29 -13.74 -27.76 -8.32
N PRO A 30 -13.52 -29.06 -8.57
CA PRO A 30 -12.25 -29.55 -9.10
C PRO A 30 -12.25 -29.36 -10.63
N GLY A 31 -12.23 -28.11 -11.07
CA GLY A 31 -12.07 -27.74 -12.47
C GLY A 31 -10.60 -27.40 -12.73
N ASN A 32 -9.89 -28.25 -13.47
CA ASN A 32 -8.54 -27.98 -13.98
C ASN A 32 -8.55 -26.81 -14.99
N ASN A 33 -8.80 -25.59 -14.53
CA ASN A 33 -8.86 -24.40 -15.38
C ASN A 33 -7.58 -23.60 -15.24
N ARG A 34 -6.52 -24.02 -15.94
CA ARG A 34 -5.29 -23.20 -16.10
C ARG A 34 -5.59 -21.79 -16.62
N ALA A 35 -6.67 -21.64 -17.38
CA ALA A 35 -7.16 -20.36 -17.88
C ALA A 35 -7.80 -19.50 -16.75
N GLU A 36 -8.55 -20.10 -15.83
CA GLU A 36 -9.11 -19.40 -14.67
C GLU A 36 -8.01 -19.04 -13.66
N ALA A 37 -6.98 -19.88 -13.55
CA ALA A 37 -5.75 -19.56 -12.83
C ALA A 37 -4.93 -18.43 -13.49
N ALA A 38 -5.12 -18.13 -14.78
CA ALA A 38 -4.41 -17.04 -15.46
C ALA A 38 -4.98 -15.65 -15.10
N TYR A 39 -6.26 -15.61 -14.75
CA TYR A 39 -6.96 -14.41 -14.28
C TYR A 39 -7.00 -14.35 -12.76
N LEU A 40 -7.03 -13.14 -12.22
CA LEU A 40 -7.03 -12.93 -10.79
C LEU A 40 -8.42 -13.19 -10.19
N THR A 41 -8.48 -13.79 -9.01
CA THR A 41 -9.75 -14.00 -8.31
C THR A 41 -10.43 -12.66 -7.97
N PRO A 42 -11.78 -12.60 -7.94
CA PRO A 42 -12.52 -11.37 -7.63
C PRO A 42 -12.12 -10.73 -6.28
N ALA A 43 -11.81 -11.55 -5.28
CA ALA A 43 -11.39 -11.09 -3.95
C ALA A 43 -10.08 -10.28 -3.99
N ARG A 44 -9.07 -10.76 -4.72
CA ARG A 44 -7.77 -10.06 -4.87
C ARG A 44 -7.90 -8.80 -5.71
N ASN A 45 -8.77 -8.81 -6.72
CA ASN A 45 -9.09 -7.61 -7.50
C ASN A 45 -9.71 -6.52 -6.60
N ALA A 46 -10.69 -6.89 -5.78
CA ALA A 46 -11.29 -5.96 -4.82
C ALA A 46 -10.27 -5.42 -3.80
N GLU A 47 -9.29 -6.23 -3.39
CA GLU A 47 -8.23 -5.82 -2.49
C GLU A 47 -7.30 -4.76 -3.10
N ILE A 48 -6.71 -5.03 -4.27
CA ILE A 48 -5.81 -4.07 -4.93
C ILE A 48 -6.55 -2.77 -5.29
N ARG A 49 -7.82 -2.86 -5.69
CA ARG A 49 -8.69 -1.69 -5.88
C ARG A 49 -8.76 -0.85 -4.61
N ARG A 50 -9.10 -1.45 -3.46
CA ARG A 50 -9.16 -0.70 -2.19
C ARG A 50 -7.83 -0.04 -1.87
N GLU A 51 -6.72 -0.75 -2.05
CA GLU A 51 -5.38 -0.22 -1.76
C GLU A 51 -5.03 0.99 -2.63
N ILE A 52 -5.26 0.92 -3.95
CA ILE A 52 -5.04 2.02 -4.89
C ILE A 52 -5.88 3.25 -4.51
N TYR A 53 -7.16 3.06 -4.19
CA TYR A 53 -8.05 4.17 -3.84
C TYR A 53 -7.73 4.79 -2.47
N GLN A 54 -7.07 4.05 -1.57
CA GLN A 54 -6.60 4.58 -0.29
C GLN A 54 -5.33 5.42 -0.42
N LEU A 55 -4.56 5.34 -1.51
CA LEU A 55 -3.29 6.06 -1.64
C LEU A 55 -3.45 7.58 -1.50
N ASP A 56 -4.47 8.18 -2.11
CA ASP A 56 -4.69 9.63 -2.01
C ASP A 56 -4.91 10.08 -0.57
N ASN A 57 -5.72 9.34 0.18
CA ASN A 57 -5.96 9.61 1.60
C ASN A 57 -4.69 9.46 2.43
N ARG A 58 -3.85 8.46 2.14
CA ARG A 58 -2.57 8.25 2.81
C ARG A 58 -1.60 9.40 2.52
N ILE A 59 -1.50 9.84 1.27
CA ILE A 59 -0.66 10.97 0.84
C ILE A 59 -1.16 12.27 1.48
N TYR A 60 -2.48 12.50 1.48
CA TYR A 60 -3.09 13.67 2.12
C TYR A 60 -2.76 13.73 3.61
N ARG A 61 -2.99 12.63 4.35
CA ARG A 61 -2.66 12.55 5.78
C ARG A 61 -1.17 12.73 6.04
N ALA A 62 -0.31 12.14 5.21
CA ALA A 62 1.13 12.31 5.30
C ALA A 62 1.54 13.79 5.12
N GLN A 63 0.93 14.49 4.16
CA GLN A 63 1.19 15.92 3.97
C GLN A 63 0.71 16.76 5.16
N VAL A 64 -0.53 16.53 5.63
CA VAL A 64 -1.12 17.27 6.77
C VAL A 64 -0.30 17.05 8.04
N ASN A 65 0.11 15.81 8.31
CA ASN A 65 0.95 15.45 9.45
C ASN A 65 2.40 15.90 9.27
N ARG A 66 2.72 16.59 8.16
CA ARG A 66 4.07 17.05 7.88
C ARG A 66 5.06 15.87 7.91
N THR A 67 4.72 14.71 7.36
CA THR A 67 5.67 13.60 7.17
C THR A 67 6.32 13.62 5.78
N ILE A 68 5.67 14.23 4.79
CA ILE A 68 6.20 14.46 3.44
C ILE A 68 6.17 15.95 3.10
N SER A 69 7.03 16.38 2.18
CA SER A 69 7.00 17.75 1.66
C SER A 69 5.83 17.97 0.69
N PRO A 70 5.37 19.22 0.47
CA PRO A 70 4.34 19.52 -0.53
C PRO A 70 4.75 19.08 -1.95
N ARG A 71 6.03 19.22 -2.29
CA ARG A 71 6.58 18.80 -3.59
C ARG A 71 6.51 17.29 -3.77
N GLU A 72 6.89 16.54 -2.73
CA GLU A 72 6.83 15.08 -2.76
C GLU A 72 5.39 14.58 -2.80
N ALA A 73 4.49 15.22 -2.04
CA ALA A 73 3.06 14.92 -2.08
C ALA A 73 2.48 15.07 -3.50
N GLU A 74 2.87 16.12 -4.24
CA GLU A 74 2.43 16.29 -5.62
C GLU A 74 2.96 15.19 -6.55
N GLY A 75 4.22 14.80 -6.40
CA GLY A 75 4.80 13.65 -7.13
C GLY A 75 4.02 12.36 -6.85
N LEU A 76 3.81 12.03 -5.57
CA LEU A 76 3.07 10.83 -5.17
C LEU A 76 1.61 10.84 -5.64
N ARG A 77 0.95 12.01 -5.66
CA ARG A 77 -0.42 12.15 -6.21
C ARG A 77 -0.46 11.88 -7.70
N ARG A 78 0.57 12.29 -8.45
CA ARG A 78 0.67 11.97 -9.88
C ARG A 78 0.87 10.47 -10.08
N ASP A 79 1.75 9.85 -9.30
CA ASP A 79 1.98 8.41 -9.33
C ASP A 79 0.70 7.62 -9.00
N ALA A 80 -0.04 8.03 -7.96
CA ALA A 80 -1.31 7.43 -7.59
C ALA A 80 -2.39 7.59 -8.67
N ARG A 81 -2.47 8.78 -9.32
CA ARG A 81 -3.37 9.03 -10.46
C ARG A 81 -3.02 8.11 -11.64
N ASN A 82 -1.75 8.00 -12.00
CA ASN A 82 -1.29 7.12 -13.08
C ASN A 82 -1.61 5.65 -12.78
N LEU A 83 -1.47 5.25 -11.51
CA LEU A 83 -1.79 3.90 -11.06
C LEU A 83 -3.29 3.60 -11.14
N LYS A 84 -4.16 4.56 -10.78
CA LYS A 84 -5.61 4.44 -10.94
C LYS A 84 -6.00 4.24 -12.40
N VAL A 85 -5.40 5.02 -13.30
CA VAL A 85 -5.62 4.88 -14.75
C VAL A 85 -5.19 3.50 -15.24
N ALA A 86 -4.00 3.03 -14.84
CA ALA A 86 -3.52 1.70 -15.19
C ALA A 86 -4.46 0.59 -14.69
N TYR A 87 -4.92 0.67 -13.44
CA TYR A 87 -5.89 -0.27 -12.89
C TYR A 87 -7.20 -0.26 -13.68
N ASN A 88 -7.77 0.91 -13.96
CA ASN A 88 -9.05 1.01 -14.68
C ASN A 88 -8.94 0.41 -16.09
N ASN A 89 -7.82 0.63 -16.79
CA ASN A 89 -7.58 0.07 -18.11
C ASN A 89 -7.47 -1.47 -18.08
N SER A 90 -6.86 -2.04 -17.04
CA SER A 90 -6.76 -3.50 -16.87
C SER A 90 -8.06 -4.12 -16.34
N ALA A 91 -8.77 -3.45 -15.42
CA ALA A 91 -9.95 -3.98 -14.76
C ALA A 91 -11.11 -4.23 -15.73
N ASN A 92 -11.27 -3.39 -16.76
CA ASN A 92 -12.32 -3.54 -17.78
C ASN A 92 -12.22 -4.85 -18.57
N ARG A 93 -11.02 -5.45 -18.68
CA ARG A 93 -10.77 -6.71 -19.40
C ARG A 93 -10.59 -7.91 -18.46
N GLY A 94 -10.69 -7.68 -17.15
CA GLY A 94 -10.24 -8.60 -16.12
C GLY A 94 -8.72 -8.53 -15.92
N LEU A 95 -8.27 -8.46 -14.67
CA LEU A 95 -6.84 -8.41 -14.37
C LEU A 95 -6.19 -9.79 -14.58
N SER A 96 -5.15 -9.82 -15.41
CA SER A 96 -4.20 -10.94 -15.42
C SER A 96 -3.30 -10.92 -14.19
N ILE A 97 -2.67 -12.06 -13.87
CA ILE A 97 -1.66 -12.14 -12.81
C ILE A 97 -0.51 -11.13 -13.02
N ARG A 98 -0.08 -10.93 -14.27
CA ARG A 98 1.04 -10.03 -14.59
C ARG A 98 0.68 -8.58 -14.30
N GLU A 99 -0.50 -8.14 -14.72
CA GLU A 99 -1.01 -6.79 -14.43
C GLU A 99 -1.20 -6.59 -12.93
N TYR A 100 -1.77 -7.57 -12.23
CA TYR A 100 -1.87 -7.53 -10.78
C TYR A 100 -0.51 -7.30 -10.11
N ARG A 101 0.51 -8.09 -10.47
CA ARG A 101 1.86 -7.95 -9.89
C ARG A 101 2.52 -6.62 -10.22
N GLU A 102 2.22 -6.04 -11.37
CA GLU A 102 2.70 -4.70 -11.73
C GLU A 102 2.04 -3.63 -10.87
N LEU A 103 0.72 -3.68 -10.71
CA LEU A 103 -0.02 -2.74 -9.87
C LEU A 103 0.39 -2.86 -8.40
N ASP A 104 0.51 -4.08 -7.89
CA ASP A 104 0.93 -4.38 -6.52
C ASP A 104 2.34 -3.83 -6.22
N ARG A 105 3.30 -4.04 -7.14
CA ARG A 105 4.64 -3.44 -7.03
C ARG A 105 4.59 -1.91 -6.99
N ARG A 106 3.78 -1.27 -7.84
CA ARG A 106 3.62 0.19 -7.83
C ARG A 106 2.98 0.71 -6.54
N VAL A 107 1.97 0.01 -6.01
CA VAL A 107 1.38 0.29 -4.69
C VAL A 107 2.45 0.19 -3.60
N ALA A 108 3.26 -0.88 -3.61
CA ALA A 108 4.34 -1.09 -2.65
C ALA A 108 5.38 0.04 -2.72
N THR A 109 5.80 0.45 -3.92
CA THR A 109 6.74 1.56 -4.10
C THR A 109 6.22 2.88 -3.53
N ILE A 110 4.96 3.24 -3.80
CA ILE A 110 4.36 4.47 -3.26
C ILE A 110 4.30 4.39 -1.72
N ASN A 111 3.88 3.25 -1.16
CA ASN A 111 3.84 3.06 0.29
C ASN A 111 5.24 3.08 0.92
N GLN A 112 6.26 2.55 0.25
CA GLN A 112 7.64 2.59 0.70
C GLN A 112 8.15 4.04 0.76
N ARG A 113 7.92 4.84 -0.29
CA ARG A 113 8.29 6.27 -0.32
C ARG A 113 7.62 7.04 0.81
N LEU A 114 6.32 6.82 1.03
CA LEU A 114 5.59 7.41 2.17
C LEU A 114 6.20 7.07 3.53
N ARG A 115 6.76 5.86 3.70
CA ARG A 115 7.41 5.42 4.95
C ARG A 115 8.82 5.96 5.11
N ALA A 116 9.62 5.93 4.04
CA ALA A 116 11.00 6.41 4.05
C ALA A 116 11.07 7.91 4.40
N GLU A 117 10.23 8.72 3.75
CA GLU A 117 10.14 10.16 4.02
C GLU A 117 9.74 10.45 5.47
N LYS A 118 8.81 9.66 6.02
CA LYS A 118 8.44 9.77 7.43
C LYS A 118 9.64 9.56 8.35
N TRP A 119 10.46 8.53 8.10
CA TRP A 119 11.63 8.24 8.94
C TRP A 119 12.72 9.30 8.83
N ASP A 120 12.97 9.82 7.63
CA ASP A 120 13.92 10.91 7.41
C ASP A 120 13.49 12.18 8.16
N ARG A 121 12.19 12.48 8.22
CA ARG A 121 11.67 13.63 8.96
C ARG A 121 11.61 13.44 10.47
N ASP A 122 11.31 12.22 10.92
CA ASP A 122 11.26 11.87 12.34
C ASP A 122 12.68 11.81 12.97
N GLY A 123 13.75 12.06 12.20
CA GLY A 123 15.12 12.17 12.70
C GLY A 123 15.69 10.86 13.25
N ARG A 124 15.07 9.72 12.93
CA ARG A 124 15.49 8.38 13.38
C ARG A 124 16.61 7.81 12.51
N ARG A 125 17.58 8.65 12.13
CA ARG A 125 18.88 8.19 11.65
C ARG A 125 19.77 8.02 12.87
N GLY A 126 19.73 6.84 13.45
CA GLY A 126 20.81 6.29 14.26
C GLY A 126 21.66 5.42 13.35
#